data_AF-A0A2R6IEQ0-F1
#
_entry.id   AF-A0A2R6IEQ0-F1
#
_cell.length_a   1.000
_cell.length_b   1.000
_cell.length_c   1.000
_cell.angle_alpha   90.00
_cell.angle_beta   90.00
_cell.angle_gamma   90.00
#
_symmetry.space_group_name_H-M   'P 1'
#
loop_
_entity.id
_entity.type
_entity.pdbx_description
1 polymer ?
#
loop_
_entity_poly.entity_id
_entity_poly.type
_entity_poly.pdbx_seq_one_letter_code
_entity_poly.pdbx_strand_id
1 'polypeptide(L)'
;MRALDTAAAAVVLAVALAAVPLASAVGPPAGEAGPLHGNHVTVDPQVSGDGTVVAETATALTDGFVVVRTDDGGQPGEPVGHTRVNGSRFRTDVPVQVDPETWDGWSGNRTLWAVVHADDGDGTFDMETDRSLATRSPAARVSFTLRKDTDGDVRVLARQFDAHSLAAGRLTVRRVDLDGPGYLVARTLDGDRVLGTTALEAGRHSNVSVALDPSYRDGRESPFRVRLLAYRDDGDGTFDDGDRPVRAGDSAVGTDVVVAPPNESGTATDAPLVVTPSPTDPPTAAPTPADGPSPTTDPTAPRTETTATGPGFGTAMTALAVAVLVLAARRRPNE
;
A
#
# COMPACT_ATOMS: atom_id res chain seq x y z
N MET A 1 -71.42 16.81 -36.85
CA MET A 1 -70.74 17.68 -37.82
C MET A 1 -70.15 18.85 -37.02
N ARG A 2 -68.83 19.08 -37.13
CA ARG A 2 -67.96 19.97 -36.31
C ARG A 2 -67.61 19.44 -34.92
N ALA A 3 -66.40 19.54 -34.41
CA ALA A 3 -65.03 19.67 -34.94
C ALA A 3 -64.15 19.25 -33.74
N LEU A 4 -63.16 18.38 -33.95
CA LEU A 4 -62.19 17.99 -32.92
C LEU A 4 -61.17 19.13 -32.77
N ASP A 5 -61.26 19.90 -31.70
CA ASP A 5 -60.19 20.81 -31.31
C ASP A 5 -59.09 20.02 -30.60
N THR A 6 -57.93 20.01 -31.24
CA THR A 6 -56.74 19.29 -30.82
C THR A 6 -55.85 20.29 -30.08
N ALA A 7 -55.86 20.26 -28.74
CA ALA A 7 -54.91 21.04 -27.94
C ALA A 7 -53.70 20.15 -27.60
N ALA A 8 -52.62 20.31 -28.35
CA ALA A 8 -51.32 19.74 -28.05
C ALA A 8 -50.72 20.43 -26.83
N ALA A 9 -50.65 19.72 -25.69
CA ALA A 9 -49.88 20.14 -24.54
C ALA A 9 -48.44 19.63 -24.70
N ALA A 10 -47.54 20.52 -25.12
CA ALA A 10 -46.10 20.29 -25.09
C ALA A 10 -45.61 20.38 -23.64
N VAL A 11 -45.35 19.24 -23.01
CA VAL A 11 -44.62 19.19 -21.74
C VAL A 11 -43.13 19.25 -22.05
N VAL A 12 -42.53 20.41 -21.81
CA VAL A 12 -41.07 20.59 -21.82
C VAL A 12 -40.52 20.00 -20.52
N LEU A 13 -39.95 18.81 -20.60
CA LEU A 13 -39.21 18.19 -19.50
C LEU A 13 -37.82 18.86 -19.41
N ALA A 14 -37.70 19.86 -18.54
CA ALA A 14 -36.40 20.44 -18.18
C ALA A 14 -35.64 19.43 -17.30
N VAL A 15 -34.76 18.64 -17.92
CA VAL A 15 -33.77 17.84 -17.20
C VAL A 15 -32.70 18.79 -16.68
N ALA A 16 -32.81 19.16 -15.40
CA ALA A 16 -31.74 19.84 -14.68
C ALA A 16 -30.60 18.82 -14.46
N LEU A 17 -29.58 18.89 -15.31
CA LEU A 17 -28.35 18.14 -15.17
C LEU A 17 -27.59 18.69 -13.95
N ALA A 18 -27.87 18.16 -12.77
CA ALA A 18 -27.08 18.41 -11.58
C ALA A 18 -25.73 17.71 -11.77
N ALA A 19 -24.71 18.47 -12.15
CA ALA A 19 -23.32 18.04 -12.13
C ALA A 19 -22.93 17.75 -10.68
N VAL A 20 -23.00 16.48 -10.28
CA VAL A 20 -22.36 16.02 -9.05
C VAL A 20 -20.86 16.04 -9.32
N PRO A 21 -20.04 16.82 -8.58
CA PRO A 21 -18.61 16.67 -8.67
C PRO A 21 -18.26 15.26 -8.18
N LEU A 22 -17.84 14.39 -9.10
CA LEU A 22 -17.07 13.20 -8.76
C LEU A 22 -15.79 13.69 -8.09
N ALA A 23 -15.78 13.69 -6.76
CA ALA A 23 -14.54 13.76 -6.02
C ALA A 23 -13.78 12.48 -6.38
N SER A 24 -12.79 12.61 -7.27
CA SER A 24 -11.83 11.54 -7.52
C SER A 24 -11.26 11.12 -6.17
N ALA A 25 -11.60 9.90 -5.74
CA ALA A 25 -10.97 9.26 -4.60
C ALA A 25 -9.52 8.98 -5.02
N VAL A 26 -8.65 9.98 -4.85
CA VAL A 26 -7.22 9.74 -4.77
C VAL A 26 -7.05 8.92 -3.51
N GLY A 27 -7.01 7.59 -3.67
CA GLY A 27 -6.57 6.70 -2.60
C GLY A 27 -5.25 7.23 -2.06
N PRO A 28 -5.00 7.12 -0.74
CA PRO A 28 -3.75 7.62 -0.18
C PRO A 28 -2.58 7.07 -0.99
N PRO A 29 -1.57 7.90 -1.33
CA PRO A 29 -0.34 7.37 -1.92
C PRO A 29 0.15 6.25 -1.01
N ALA A 30 0.62 5.14 -1.61
CA ALA A 30 1.23 4.02 -0.91
C ALA A 30 2.24 4.56 0.13
N GLY A 31 1.74 4.66 1.36
CA GLY A 31 2.39 5.41 2.43
C GLY A 31 3.64 4.68 2.82
N GLU A 32 4.76 5.39 2.73
CA GLU A 32 6.00 5.16 3.46
C GLU A 32 6.20 3.74 4.03
N ALA A 33 6.62 2.82 3.17
CA ALA A 33 7.35 1.64 3.62
C ALA A 33 8.74 2.08 4.11
N GLY A 34 8.79 2.75 5.27
CA GLY A 34 9.97 2.69 6.13
C GLY A 34 10.15 1.25 6.63
N PRO A 35 11.29 0.88 7.21
CA PRO A 35 11.57 -0.51 7.56
C PRO A 35 10.49 -1.04 8.52
N LEU A 36 9.62 -1.90 7.98
CA LEU A 36 8.41 -2.42 8.62
C LEU A 36 8.82 -3.49 9.63
N HIS A 37 9.26 -3.08 10.81
CA HIS A 37 9.53 -3.98 11.94
C HIS A 37 8.24 -4.46 12.63
N GLY A 38 7.16 -4.66 11.87
CA GLY A 38 5.83 -4.93 12.41
C GLY A 38 4.91 -5.64 11.43
N ASN A 39 3.67 -5.87 11.86
CA ASN A 39 2.66 -6.51 11.04
C ASN A 39 2.37 -5.67 9.80
N HIS A 40 2.47 -6.26 8.62
CA HIS A 40 2.15 -5.57 7.38
C HIS A 40 1.65 -6.52 6.31
N VAL A 41 0.90 -5.98 5.36
CA VAL A 41 0.55 -6.65 4.11
C VAL A 41 0.57 -5.64 2.99
N THR A 42 1.09 -6.03 1.84
CA THR A 42 1.01 -5.26 0.60
C THR A 42 0.38 -6.10 -0.49
N VAL A 43 -0.56 -5.50 -1.19
CA VAL A 43 -1.24 -6.07 -2.35
C VAL A 43 -1.43 -4.94 -3.33
N ASP A 44 -1.01 -5.15 -4.56
CA ASP A 44 -1.14 -4.18 -5.63
C ASP A 44 -2.28 -4.54 -6.59
N PRO A 45 -2.75 -3.57 -7.40
CA PRO A 45 -3.75 -3.83 -8.43
C PRO A 45 -3.32 -4.96 -9.34
N GLN A 46 -4.23 -5.92 -9.57
CA GLN A 46 -3.91 -7.11 -10.35
C GLN A 46 -5.12 -7.65 -11.10
N VAL A 47 -4.84 -8.46 -12.11
CA VAL A 47 -5.81 -9.23 -12.88
C VAL A 47 -5.65 -10.69 -12.49
N SER A 48 -6.78 -11.38 -12.30
CA SER A 48 -6.80 -12.81 -12.04
C SER A 48 -7.85 -13.51 -12.90
N GLY A 49 -7.49 -14.68 -13.42
CA GLY A 49 -8.42 -15.56 -14.11
C GLY A 49 -9.05 -16.63 -13.25
N ASP A 50 -8.40 -16.99 -12.15
CA ASP A 50 -8.78 -18.11 -11.28
C ASP A 50 -9.22 -17.70 -9.87
N GLY A 51 -9.23 -16.39 -9.58
CA GLY A 51 -9.58 -15.85 -8.27
C GLY A 51 -8.42 -15.84 -7.27
N THR A 52 -7.20 -16.19 -7.70
CA THR A 52 -6.01 -16.04 -6.85
C THR A 52 -5.60 -14.57 -6.72
N VAL A 53 -5.72 -14.03 -5.50
CA VAL A 53 -5.06 -12.79 -5.11
C VAL A 53 -3.66 -13.13 -4.62
N VAL A 54 -2.64 -12.38 -5.06
CA VAL A 54 -1.29 -12.50 -4.49
C VAL A 54 -0.97 -11.25 -3.69
N ALA A 55 -0.76 -11.45 -2.38
CA ALA A 55 -0.13 -10.44 -1.55
C ALA A 55 1.38 -10.45 -1.81
N GLU A 56 1.90 -9.31 -2.24
CA GLU A 56 3.28 -9.16 -2.66
C GLU A 56 4.24 -9.30 -1.48
N THR A 57 3.90 -8.70 -0.35
CA THR A 57 4.59 -8.91 0.92
C THR A 57 3.59 -9.09 2.06
N ALA A 58 3.95 -9.93 3.03
CA ALA A 58 3.24 -10.05 4.29
C ALA A 58 4.22 -10.31 5.43
N THR A 59 3.98 -9.71 6.58
CA THR A 59 4.63 -10.06 7.84
C THR A 59 3.58 -10.05 8.93
N ALA A 60 3.55 -11.12 9.71
CA ALA A 60 2.82 -11.19 10.98
C ALA A 60 3.84 -11.51 12.07
N LEU A 61 3.76 -10.87 13.23
CA LEU A 61 4.65 -11.12 14.36
C LEU A 61 4.28 -12.43 15.08
N THR A 62 3.00 -12.78 15.06
CA THR A 62 2.45 -14.05 15.54
C THR A 62 1.91 -14.86 14.37
N ASP A 63 1.66 -16.14 14.58
CA ASP A 63 0.87 -16.94 13.62
C ASP A 63 -0.48 -16.28 13.36
N GLY A 64 -1.00 -16.46 12.16
CA GLY A 64 -2.20 -15.76 11.71
C GLY A 64 -2.58 -16.04 10.28
N PHE A 65 -3.36 -15.12 9.72
CA PHE A 65 -3.94 -15.24 8.39
C PHE A 65 -3.80 -13.94 7.62
N VAL A 66 -3.56 -14.03 6.32
CA VAL A 66 -3.88 -12.95 5.38
C VAL A 66 -5.26 -13.23 4.83
N VAL A 67 -6.18 -12.30 5.06
CA VAL A 67 -7.59 -12.43 4.70
C VAL A 67 -7.92 -11.40 3.63
N VAL A 68 -8.50 -11.85 2.52
CA VAL A 68 -9.09 -10.97 1.51
C VAL A 68 -10.54 -10.73 1.91
N ARG A 69 -10.92 -9.46 1.96
CA ARG A 69 -12.24 -8.98 2.39
C ARG A 69 -12.83 -8.09 1.31
N THR A 70 -14.15 -8.08 1.21
CA THR A 70 -14.88 -7.12 0.37
C THR A 70 -14.63 -5.68 0.82
N ASP A 71 -14.88 -4.72 -0.05
CA ASP A 71 -15.01 -3.32 0.36
C ASP A 71 -16.44 -3.04 0.84
N ASP A 72 -16.56 -2.47 2.02
CA ASP A 72 -17.81 -1.94 2.59
C ASP A 72 -17.62 -0.45 2.89
N GLY A 73 -17.85 0.39 1.89
CA GLY A 73 -17.77 1.84 2.02
C GLY A 73 -16.36 2.36 2.33
N GLY A 74 -15.32 1.77 1.73
CA GLY A 74 -13.94 2.12 2.01
C GLY A 74 -13.38 1.54 3.32
N GLN A 75 -14.01 0.50 3.86
CA GLN A 75 -13.49 -0.30 4.97
C GLN A 75 -13.56 -1.81 4.64
N PRO A 76 -12.76 -2.66 5.31
CA PRO A 76 -12.86 -4.11 5.14
C PRO A 76 -14.24 -4.65 5.56
N GLY A 77 -14.96 -5.28 4.62
CA GLY A 77 -16.27 -5.93 4.79
C GLY A 77 -16.16 -7.44 5.04
N GLU A 78 -17.04 -8.26 4.47
CA GLU A 78 -17.05 -9.72 4.65
C GLU A 78 -15.79 -10.40 4.07
N PRO A 79 -15.28 -11.48 4.71
CA PRO A 79 -14.17 -12.27 4.18
C PRO A 79 -14.62 -13.06 2.94
N VAL A 80 -13.72 -13.19 1.98
CA VAL A 80 -13.97 -13.91 0.71
C VAL A 80 -12.82 -14.83 0.32
N GLY A 81 -11.87 -15.02 1.23
CA GLY A 81 -10.70 -15.86 1.04
C GLY A 81 -9.67 -15.59 2.13
N HIS A 82 -8.91 -16.61 2.51
CA HIS A 82 -7.83 -16.47 3.49
C HIS A 82 -6.70 -17.47 3.22
N THR A 83 -5.53 -17.20 3.79
CA THR A 83 -4.41 -18.13 3.79
C THR A 83 -3.63 -18.00 5.10
N ARG A 84 -3.10 -19.13 5.59
CA ARG A 84 -2.30 -19.13 6.81
C ARG A 84 -0.93 -18.50 6.56
N VAL A 85 -0.48 -17.68 7.49
CA VAL A 85 0.87 -17.14 7.55
C VAL A 85 1.49 -17.43 8.91
N ASN A 86 2.69 -18.01 8.89
CA ASN A 86 3.43 -18.27 10.12
C ASN A 86 4.09 -16.97 10.59
N GLY A 87 4.06 -16.74 11.90
CA GLY A 87 4.58 -15.55 12.55
C GLY A 87 6.09 -15.39 12.45
N SER A 88 6.52 -14.16 12.75
CA SER A 88 7.92 -13.72 12.78
C SER A 88 8.71 -14.00 11.49
N ARG A 89 8.02 -14.01 10.34
CA ARG A 89 8.64 -14.22 9.02
C ARG A 89 8.12 -13.23 8.00
N PHE A 90 9.05 -12.58 7.30
CA PHE A 90 8.76 -11.87 6.06
C PHE A 90 8.44 -12.89 4.97
N ARG A 91 7.30 -12.70 4.31
CA ARG A 91 6.82 -13.56 3.23
C ARG A 91 6.61 -12.72 1.99
N THR A 92 6.89 -13.34 0.85
CA THR A 92 6.64 -12.78 -0.47
C THR A 92 5.72 -13.69 -1.24
N ASP A 93 5.00 -13.10 -2.18
CA ASP A 93 4.20 -13.82 -3.17
C ASP A 93 3.18 -14.78 -2.52
N VAL A 94 2.50 -14.29 -1.47
CA VAL A 94 1.56 -15.05 -0.64
C VAL A 94 0.21 -15.17 -1.37
N PRO A 95 -0.19 -16.37 -1.83
CA PRO A 95 -1.46 -16.53 -2.54
C PRO A 95 -2.62 -16.67 -1.56
N VAL A 96 -3.70 -15.96 -1.85
CA VAL A 96 -5.00 -16.07 -1.19
C VAL A 96 -6.03 -16.39 -2.27
N GLN A 97 -6.62 -17.58 -2.18
CA GLN A 97 -7.68 -17.99 -3.09
C GLN A 97 -8.99 -17.32 -2.67
N VAL A 98 -9.65 -16.61 -3.59
CA VAL A 98 -11.04 -16.19 -3.38
C VAL A 98 -11.94 -17.43 -3.44
N ASP A 99 -12.90 -17.52 -2.52
CA ASP A 99 -13.85 -18.63 -2.42
C ASP A 99 -14.53 -18.86 -3.79
N PRO A 100 -14.59 -20.10 -4.31
CA PRO A 100 -15.06 -20.38 -5.67
C PRO A 100 -16.47 -19.85 -5.96
N GLU A 101 -17.41 -20.03 -5.03
CA GLU A 101 -18.78 -19.53 -5.20
C GLU A 101 -18.84 -18.00 -5.31
N THR A 102 -18.03 -17.32 -4.49
CA THR A 102 -17.88 -15.86 -4.52
C THR A 102 -17.23 -15.42 -5.83
N TRP A 103 -16.14 -16.07 -6.24
CA TRP A 103 -15.42 -15.77 -7.48
C TRP A 103 -16.31 -15.95 -8.71
N ASP A 104 -17.05 -17.04 -8.79
CA ASP A 104 -17.94 -17.36 -9.91
C ASP A 104 -19.05 -16.31 -10.07
N GLY A 105 -19.57 -15.79 -8.96
CA GLY A 105 -20.55 -14.71 -8.94
C GLY A 105 -20.00 -13.32 -9.30
N TRP A 106 -18.68 -13.15 -9.41
CA TRP A 106 -18.07 -11.86 -9.74
C TRP A 106 -17.93 -11.62 -11.25
N SER A 107 -17.98 -10.34 -11.61
CA SER A 107 -17.60 -9.83 -12.92
C SER A 107 -16.91 -8.48 -12.76
N GLY A 108 -16.04 -8.14 -13.72
CA GLY A 108 -15.39 -6.83 -13.79
C GLY A 108 -14.40 -6.56 -12.66
N ASN A 109 -14.35 -5.30 -12.24
CA ASN A 109 -13.42 -4.79 -11.23
C ASN A 109 -14.05 -4.82 -9.83
N ARG A 110 -13.27 -5.19 -8.82
CA ARG A 110 -13.63 -5.17 -7.40
C ARG A 110 -12.58 -4.44 -6.58
N THR A 111 -13.00 -3.51 -5.74
CA THR A 111 -12.16 -3.02 -4.64
C THR A 111 -12.26 -4.03 -3.50
N LEU A 112 -11.10 -4.45 -2.99
CA LEU A 112 -10.97 -5.42 -1.92
C LEU A 112 -9.97 -4.92 -0.88
N TRP A 113 -9.99 -5.54 0.29
CA TRP A 113 -9.02 -5.32 1.35
C TRP A 113 -8.25 -6.60 1.62
N ALA A 114 -6.94 -6.51 1.75
CA ALA A 114 -6.16 -7.54 2.41
C ALA A 114 -5.91 -7.09 3.85
N VAL A 115 -6.17 -7.98 4.81
CA VAL A 115 -6.04 -7.70 6.24
C VAL A 115 -5.31 -8.86 6.92
N VAL A 116 -4.33 -8.55 7.76
CA VAL A 116 -3.67 -9.57 8.60
C VAL A 116 -4.46 -9.74 9.89
N HIS A 117 -4.81 -10.98 10.19
CA HIS A 117 -5.46 -11.41 11.43
C HIS A 117 -4.50 -12.29 12.25
N ALA A 118 -4.56 -12.22 13.58
CA ALA A 118 -3.80 -13.12 14.44
C ALA A 118 -4.65 -14.35 14.80
N ASP A 119 -4.02 -15.53 14.69
CA ASP A 119 -4.57 -16.83 15.08
C ASP A 119 -4.75 -16.85 16.61
N ASP A 120 -5.91 -17.31 17.08
CA ASP A 120 -6.18 -17.51 18.51
C ASP A 120 -5.51 -18.77 19.08
N GLY A 121 -4.89 -19.58 18.21
CA GLY A 121 -4.12 -20.77 18.54
C GLY A 121 -4.78 -22.08 18.09
N ASP A 122 -5.95 -22.02 17.46
CA ASP A 122 -6.64 -23.19 16.92
C ASP A 122 -6.21 -23.57 15.49
N GLY A 123 -5.51 -22.65 14.79
CA GLY A 123 -4.97 -22.86 13.46
C GLY A 123 -5.99 -22.74 12.31
N THR A 124 -7.22 -22.30 12.59
CA THR A 124 -8.32 -22.12 11.63
C THR A 124 -8.74 -20.65 11.62
N PHE A 125 -9.07 -20.11 10.44
CA PHE A 125 -9.53 -18.73 10.39
C PHE A 125 -10.97 -18.60 10.89
N ASP A 126 -11.20 -17.74 11.89
CA ASP A 126 -12.52 -17.33 12.39
C ASP A 126 -12.56 -15.81 12.59
N MET A 127 -13.47 -15.12 11.89
CA MET A 127 -13.60 -13.66 11.97
C MET A 127 -14.03 -13.16 13.37
N GLU A 128 -14.71 -13.99 14.16
CA GLU A 128 -15.18 -13.62 15.49
C GLU A 128 -14.07 -13.66 16.55
N THR A 129 -13.14 -14.61 16.44
CA THR A 129 -12.06 -14.80 17.43
C THR A 129 -10.70 -14.27 16.94
N ASP A 130 -10.41 -14.38 15.65
CA ASP A 130 -9.17 -13.89 15.06
C ASP A 130 -9.19 -12.38 14.89
N ARG A 131 -8.59 -11.71 15.86
CA ARG A 131 -8.46 -10.26 15.88
C ARG A 131 -7.65 -9.73 14.69
N SER A 132 -8.18 -8.69 14.04
CA SER A 132 -7.40 -7.92 13.07
C SER A 132 -6.19 -7.25 13.73
N LEU A 133 -5.02 -7.39 13.10
CA LEU A 133 -3.80 -6.71 13.52
C LEU A 133 -3.76 -5.24 13.06
N ALA A 134 -4.66 -4.85 12.15
CA ALA A 134 -4.76 -3.49 11.62
C ALA A 134 -5.10 -2.44 12.69
N THR A 135 -5.79 -2.84 13.75
CA THR A 135 -6.16 -1.94 14.87
C THR A 135 -4.93 -1.37 15.59
N ARG A 136 -3.83 -2.13 15.65
CA ARG A 136 -2.57 -1.68 16.28
C ARG A 136 -1.48 -1.35 15.27
N SER A 137 -1.59 -1.89 14.06
CA SER A 137 -0.62 -1.68 13.00
C SER A 137 -1.36 -1.39 11.70
N PRO A 138 -1.63 -0.12 11.36
CA PRO A 138 -2.41 0.23 10.16
C PRO A 138 -1.86 -0.37 8.85
N ALA A 139 -0.55 -0.64 8.77
CA ALA A 139 0.09 -1.31 7.65
C ALA A 139 -0.32 -2.78 7.48
N ALA A 140 -0.94 -3.39 8.49
CA ALA A 140 -1.52 -4.74 8.44
C ALA A 140 -2.87 -4.79 7.71
N ARG A 141 -3.24 -3.73 6.98
CA ARG A 141 -4.29 -3.74 5.98
C ARG A 141 -3.95 -2.86 4.79
N VAL A 142 -4.47 -3.22 3.62
CA VAL A 142 -4.35 -2.42 2.40
C VAL A 142 -5.56 -2.66 1.49
N SER A 143 -6.06 -1.61 0.86
CA SER A 143 -7.08 -1.71 -0.19
C SER A 143 -6.41 -1.86 -1.56
N PHE A 144 -6.97 -2.68 -2.44
CA PHE A 144 -6.47 -2.88 -3.79
C PHE A 144 -7.62 -3.15 -4.76
N THR A 145 -7.35 -3.08 -6.07
CA THR A 145 -8.34 -3.44 -7.10
C THR A 145 -7.97 -4.77 -7.73
N LEU A 146 -8.92 -5.70 -7.76
CA LEU A 146 -8.84 -6.96 -8.49
C LEU A 146 -9.76 -6.90 -9.71
N ARG A 147 -9.23 -7.23 -10.88
CA ARG A 147 -10.05 -7.42 -12.09
C ARG A 147 -10.14 -8.91 -12.42
N LYS A 148 -11.37 -9.41 -12.61
CA LYS A 148 -11.59 -10.75 -13.15
C LYS A 148 -11.42 -10.73 -14.67
N ASP A 149 -10.57 -11.61 -15.19
CA ASP A 149 -10.33 -11.76 -16.63
C ASP A 149 -10.08 -13.24 -16.98
N THR A 150 -10.86 -13.81 -17.88
CA THR A 150 -10.73 -15.22 -18.26
C THR A 150 -9.50 -15.51 -19.12
N ASP A 151 -8.85 -14.48 -19.65
CA ASP A 151 -7.67 -14.63 -20.51
C ASP A 151 -6.41 -15.00 -19.71
N GLY A 152 -6.37 -14.68 -18.41
CA GLY A 152 -5.30 -15.08 -17.52
C GLY A 152 -4.98 -14.08 -16.42
N ASP A 153 -3.77 -14.24 -15.87
CA ASP A 153 -3.28 -13.44 -14.76
C ASP A 153 -2.37 -12.31 -15.25
N VAL A 154 -2.53 -11.13 -14.66
CA VAL A 154 -1.57 -10.02 -14.82
C VAL A 154 -1.22 -9.45 -13.46
N ARG A 155 0.06 -9.55 -13.09
CA ARG A 155 0.59 -8.99 -11.83
C ARG A 155 2.10 -8.74 -11.92
N VAL A 156 2.57 -7.72 -11.22
CA VAL A 156 3.99 -7.38 -11.11
C VAL A 156 4.38 -7.46 -9.63
N LEU A 157 5.34 -8.33 -9.31
CA LEU A 157 5.78 -8.62 -7.94
C LEU A 157 7.29 -8.36 -7.84
N ALA A 158 7.66 -7.25 -7.23
CA ALA A 158 9.03 -6.79 -7.06
C ALA A 158 9.39 -6.48 -5.61
N ARG A 159 8.48 -5.93 -4.79
CA ARG A 159 8.77 -5.45 -3.42
C ARG A 159 9.40 -6.51 -2.55
N GLN A 160 10.49 -6.13 -1.92
CA GLN A 160 11.20 -6.92 -0.92
C GLN A 160 11.40 -6.07 0.34
N PHE A 161 11.97 -6.67 1.39
CA PHE A 161 12.20 -5.97 2.65
C PHE A 161 13.19 -4.81 2.48
N ASP A 162 14.32 -5.08 1.82
CA ASP A 162 15.36 -4.09 1.58
C ASP A 162 15.18 -3.32 0.26
N ALA A 163 15.84 -2.16 0.15
CA ALA A 163 15.91 -1.46 -1.12
C ALA A 163 16.55 -2.35 -2.20
N HIS A 164 16.06 -2.26 -3.43
CA HIS A 164 16.63 -2.98 -4.57
C HIS A 164 18.01 -2.44 -4.89
N SER A 165 18.99 -3.33 -4.90
CA SER A 165 20.30 -3.04 -5.48
C SER A 165 20.25 -3.20 -7.00
N LEU A 166 20.97 -2.34 -7.72
CA LEU A 166 21.11 -2.45 -9.18
C LEU A 166 22.34 -3.28 -9.52
N ALA A 167 22.15 -4.39 -10.22
CA ALA A 167 23.25 -5.17 -10.78
C ALA A 167 23.53 -4.67 -12.20
N ALA A 168 24.70 -4.07 -12.43
CA ALA A 168 25.08 -3.49 -13.72
C ALA A 168 24.02 -2.52 -14.28
N GLY A 169 23.43 -1.68 -13.41
CA GLY A 169 22.38 -0.73 -13.79
C GLY A 169 21.01 -1.34 -14.08
N ARG A 170 20.82 -2.63 -13.77
CA ARG A 170 19.55 -3.34 -13.98
C ARG A 170 18.83 -3.62 -12.66
N LEU A 171 17.53 -3.38 -12.68
CA LEU A 171 16.60 -3.71 -11.61
C LEU A 171 16.04 -5.11 -11.85
N THR A 172 16.16 -6.00 -10.86
CA THR A 172 15.55 -7.34 -10.91
C THR A 172 14.18 -7.32 -10.25
N VAL A 173 13.17 -7.75 -10.98
CA VAL A 173 11.79 -7.97 -10.55
C VAL A 173 11.59 -9.46 -10.32
N ARG A 174 11.07 -9.84 -9.15
CA ARG A 174 10.99 -11.26 -8.77
C ARG A 174 10.08 -12.04 -9.70
N ARG A 175 8.89 -11.50 -9.98
CA ARG A 175 7.90 -12.17 -10.81
C ARG A 175 7.03 -11.18 -11.58
N VAL A 176 6.74 -11.52 -12.83
CA VAL A 176 5.73 -10.87 -13.66
C VAL A 176 4.89 -11.96 -14.28
N ASP A 177 3.56 -11.87 -14.16
CA ASP A 177 2.65 -12.68 -14.96
C ASP A 177 1.98 -11.76 -15.99
N LEU A 178 1.87 -12.21 -17.23
CA LEU A 178 1.11 -11.55 -18.30
C LEU A 178 0.15 -12.54 -18.97
N ASP A 179 -1.05 -12.07 -19.31
CA ASP A 179 -2.09 -12.83 -20.02
C ASP A 179 -1.93 -12.78 -21.56
N GLY A 180 -0.96 -11.99 -22.05
CA GLY A 180 -0.58 -11.85 -23.45
C GLY A 180 0.83 -11.25 -23.58
N PRO A 181 1.41 -11.18 -24.79
CA PRO A 181 2.65 -10.46 -25.01
C PRO A 181 2.56 -9.00 -24.55
N GLY A 182 3.66 -8.47 -24.03
CA GLY A 182 3.67 -7.13 -23.47
C GLY A 182 5.01 -6.68 -22.94
N TYR A 183 4.98 -5.64 -22.12
CA TYR A 183 6.16 -5.01 -21.56
C TYR A 183 6.03 -4.84 -20.05
N LEU A 184 7.15 -5.08 -19.35
CA LEU A 184 7.37 -4.51 -18.03
C LEU A 184 8.05 -3.15 -18.21
N VAL A 185 7.41 -2.10 -17.71
CA VAL A 185 7.86 -0.72 -17.89
C VAL A 185 8.20 -0.11 -16.53
N ALA A 186 9.45 0.33 -16.36
CA ALA A 186 9.89 1.13 -15.23
C ALA A 186 9.64 2.61 -15.53
N ARG A 187 9.01 3.33 -14.60
CA ARG A 187 8.72 4.77 -14.69
C ARG A 187 9.10 5.50 -13.40
N THR A 188 9.22 6.81 -13.50
CA THR A 188 9.18 7.71 -12.34
C THR A 188 7.82 7.63 -11.65
N LEU A 189 7.75 7.99 -10.36
CA LEU A 189 6.49 7.91 -9.59
C LEU A 189 5.40 8.86 -10.08
N ASP A 190 5.79 10.02 -10.61
CA ASP A 190 4.87 10.95 -11.28
C ASP A 190 4.32 10.38 -12.60
N GLY A 191 4.96 9.35 -13.15
CA GLY A 191 4.50 8.61 -14.33
C GLY A 191 4.95 9.20 -15.66
N ASP A 192 5.58 10.37 -15.65
CA ASP A 192 5.89 11.17 -16.83
C ASP A 192 7.09 10.65 -17.62
N ARG A 193 8.04 9.96 -16.96
CA ARG A 193 9.28 9.49 -17.59
C ARG A 193 9.41 7.97 -17.53
N VAL A 194 9.59 7.36 -18.69
CA VAL A 194 10.02 5.97 -18.82
C VAL A 194 11.51 5.87 -18.50
N LEU A 195 11.84 4.97 -17.58
CA LEU A 195 13.20 4.70 -17.13
C LEU A 195 13.78 3.46 -17.78
N GLY A 196 12.94 2.54 -18.24
CA GLY A 196 13.39 1.28 -18.83
C GLY A 196 12.21 0.40 -19.21
N THR A 197 12.44 -0.48 -20.18
CA THR A 197 11.45 -1.44 -20.66
C THR A 197 12.09 -2.81 -20.84
N THR A 198 11.29 -3.85 -20.65
CA THR A 198 11.63 -5.23 -20.98
C THR A 198 10.41 -5.88 -21.62
N ALA A 199 10.56 -6.35 -22.86
CA ALA A 199 9.54 -7.15 -23.53
C ALA A 199 9.44 -8.54 -22.88
N LEU A 200 8.22 -9.04 -22.76
CA LEU A 200 7.90 -10.33 -22.16
C LEU A 200 6.80 -11.00 -22.99
N GLU A 201 6.97 -12.29 -23.25
CA GLU A 201 5.91 -13.13 -23.81
C GLU A 201 4.77 -13.32 -22.80
N ALA A 202 3.64 -13.87 -23.24
CA ALA A 202 2.59 -14.30 -22.33
C ALA A 202 3.11 -15.36 -21.33
N GLY A 203 2.60 -15.34 -20.10
CA GLY A 203 2.90 -16.33 -19.06
C GLY A 203 3.63 -15.75 -17.84
N ARG A 204 4.17 -16.67 -17.02
CA ARG A 204 4.88 -16.36 -15.78
C ARG A 204 6.38 -16.25 -16.01
N HIS A 205 6.95 -15.12 -15.63
CA HIS A 205 8.37 -14.83 -15.72
C HIS A 205 8.93 -14.58 -14.32
N SER A 206 10.10 -15.16 -14.04
CA SER A 206 10.80 -14.96 -12.78
C SER A 206 12.16 -14.31 -13.01
N ASN A 207 12.63 -13.51 -12.04
CA ASN A 207 13.90 -12.78 -12.12
C ASN A 207 14.02 -11.90 -13.39
N VAL A 208 12.93 -11.21 -13.72
CA VAL A 208 12.89 -10.30 -14.88
C VAL A 208 13.81 -9.12 -14.63
N SER A 209 14.66 -8.81 -15.60
CA SER A 209 15.65 -7.74 -15.46
C SER A 209 15.28 -6.55 -16.35
N VAL A 210 15.17 -5.36 -15.76
CA VAL A 210 14.89 -4.10 -16.46
C VAL A 210 16.11 -3.19 -16.39
N ALA A 211 16.66 -2.79 -17.54
CA ALA A 211 17.74 -1.81 -17.58
C ALA A 211 17.17 -0.42 -17.29
N LEU A 212 17.71 0.26 -16.28
CA LEU A 212 17.33 1.63 -15.99
C LEU A 212 18.23 2.62 -16.73
N ASP A 213 17.63 3.68 -17.26
CA ASP A 213 18.27 4.79 -17.97
C ASP A 213 19.45 5.32 -17.14
N PRO A 214 20.69 5.24 -17.67
CA PRO A 214 21.89 5.77 -17.02
C PRO A 214 21.72 7.21 -16.54
N SER A 215 21.12 8.07 -17.36
CA SER A 215 20.98 9.50 -17.03
C SER A 215 20.02 9.77 -15.87
N TYR A 216 19.15 8.80 -15.53
CA TYR A 216 18.29 8.91 -14.36
C TYR A 216 18.92 8.36 -13.09
N ARG A 217 19.76 7.31 -13.20
CA ARG A 217 20.39 6.64 -12.05
C ARG A 217 21.75 7.25 -11.68
N ASP A 218 22.50 7.72 -12.66
CA ASP A 218 23.84 8.28 -12.48
C ASP A 218 23.72 9.63 -11.75
N GLY A 219 24.50 9.81 -10.69
CA GLY A 219 24.46 11.02 -9.85
C GLY A 219 23.37 11.02 -8.78
N ARG A 220 22.61 9.92 -8.60
CA ARG A 220 21.74 9.77 -7.42
C ARG A 220 22.56 9.34 -6.21
N GLU A 221 22.54 10.18 -5.18
CA GLU A 221 23.21 9.92 -3.90
C GLU A 221 22.27 9.35 -2.84
N SER A 222 20.98 9.22 -3.14
CA SER A 222 19.96 8.75 -2.21
C SER A 222 19.06 7.68 -2.84
N PRO A 223 18.45 6.79 -2.04
CA PRO A 223 17.46 5.85 -2.53
C PRO A 223 16.33 6.59 -3.26
N PHE A 224 15.85 6.00 -4.34
CA PHE A 224 14.79 6.58 -5.16
C PHE A 224 13.73 5.56 -5.46
N ARG A 225 12.51 6.00 -5.76
CA ARG A 225 11.40 5.12 -6.07
C ARG A 225 11.24 4.95 -7.58
N VAL A 226 10.85 3.74 -7.97
CA VAL A 226 10.52 3.37 -9.35
C VAL A 226 9.16 2.68 -9.34
N ARG A 227 8.31 3.08 -10.29
CA ARG A 227 7.03 2.43 -10.56
C ARG A 227 7.20 1.41 -11.69
N LEU A 228 6.83 0.16 -11.44
CA LEU A 228 6.89 -0.94 -12.39
C LEU A 228 5.49 -1.29 -12.84
N LEU A 229 5.19 -1.18 -14.12
CA LEU A 229 3.85 -1.38 -14.68
C LEU A 229 3.87 -2.44 -15.78
N ALA A 230 2.82 -3.24 -15.85
CA ALA A 230 2.55 -4.12 -16.98
C ALA A 230 1.85 -3.35 -18.11
N TYR A 231 2.34 -3.50 -19.34
CA TYR A 231 1.75 -2.97 -20.57
C TYR A 231 1.44 -4.13 -21.51
N ARG A 232 0.35 -3.99 -22.26
CA ARG A 232 0.00 -4.92 -23.35
C ARG A 232 0.57 -4.39 -24.66
N ASP A 233 1.23 -5.27 -25.40
CA ASP A 233 1.77 -5.01 -26.75
C ASP A 233 0.61 -4.84 -27.73
N ASP A 234 0.72 -3.88 -28.64
CA ASP A 234 -0.28 -3.67 -29.70
C ASP A 234 -0.06 -4.55 -30.94
N GLY A 235 1.01 -5.35 -30.92
CA GLY A 235 1.35 -6.37 -31.91
C GLY A 235 2.47 -5.97 -32.86
N ASP A 236 3.08 -4.79 -32.68
CA ASP A 236 4.20 -4.35 -33.51
C ASP A 236 5.59 -4.77 -32.97
N GLY A 237 5.66 -5.23 -31.72
CA GLY A 237 6.88 -5.72 -31.07
C GLY A 237 7.84 -4.61 -30.62
N THR A 238 7.39 -3.37 -30.56
CA THR A 238 8.13 -2.22 -30.03
C THR A 238 7.34 -1.48 -28.95
N PHE A 239 8.03 -0.98 -27.93
CA PHE A 239 7.36 -0.19 -26.89
C PHE A 239 7.19 1.27 -27.31
N ASP A 240 5.94 1.73 -27.52
CA ASP A 240 5.63 3.10 -27.92
C ASP A 240 4.25 3.62 -27.41
N ASP A 241 3.72 4.67 -28.04
CA ASP A 241 2.44 5.30 -27.69
C ASP A 241 1.21 4.49 -28.13
N GLY A 242 1.37 3.39 -28.86
CA GLY A 242 0.35 2.39 -29.17
C GLY A 242 0.03 1.50 -27.98
N ASP A 243 1.04 1.16 -27.17
CA ASP A 243 0.90 0.29 -26.01
C ASP A 243 0.06 0.89 -24.89
N ARG A 244 -0.63 0.02 -24.15
CA ARG A 244 -1.51 0.45 -23.06
C ARG A 244 -1.13 -0.23 -21.76
N PRO A 245 -1.10 0.51 -20.64
CA PRO A 245 -0.94 -0.12 -19.34
C PRO A 245 -2.13 -1.06 -19.11
N VAL A 246 -1.86 -2.27 -18.63
CA VAL A 246 -2.91 -3.17 -18.17
C VAL A 246 -3.53 -2.54 -16.93
N ARG A 247 -4.87 -2.53 -16.85
CA ARG A 247 -5.61 -1.88 -15.76
C ARG A 247 -6.46 -2.85 -14.96
N ALA A 248 -6.59 -2.56 -13.68
CA ALA A 248 -7.62 -3.09 -12.79
C ALA A 248 -8.40 -1.87 -12.24
N GLY A 249 -9.60 -1.64 -12.76
CA GLY A 249 -10.33 -0.39 -12.58
C GLY A 249 -9.55 0.81 -13.12
N ASP A 250 -9.47 1.87 -12.34
CA ASP A 250 -8.71 3.08 -12.68
C ASP A 250 -7.20 2.94 -12.41
N SER A 251 -6.77 1.85 -11.77
CA SER A 251 -5.37 1.61 -11.42
C SER A 251 -4.65 0.82 -12.50
N ALA A 252 -3.41 1.20 -12.84
CA ALA A 252 -2.54 0.35 -13.64
C ALA A 252 -2.03 -0.82 -12.79
N VAL A 253 -1.92 -1.99 -13.41
CA VAL A 253 -1.36 -3.19 -12.78
C VAL A 253 0.15 -3.03 -12.68
N GLY A 254 0.65 -3.03 -11.46
CA GLY A 254 2.04 -2.70 -11.20
C GLY A 254 2.33 -2.51 -9.71
N THR A 255 3.61 -2.33 -9.40
CA THR A 255 4.11 -2.13 -8.03
C THR A 255 5.13 -1.00 -8.00
N ASP A 256 5.32 -0.42 -6.82
CA ASP A 256 6.35 0.59 -6.57
C ASP A 256 7.48 -0.01 -5.72
N VAL A 257 8.72 0.26 -6.09
CA VAL A 257 9.91 -0.22 -5.36
C VAL A 257 10.83 0.93 -4.98
N VAL A 258 11.59 0.73 -3.90
CA VAL A 258 12.71 1.59 -3.53
C VAL A 258 13.98 0.97 -4.11
N VAL A 259 14.77 1.78 -4.81
CA VAL A 259 16.04 1.40 -5.43
C VAL A 259 17.16 2.15 -4.72
N ALA A 260 18.18 1.41 -4.28
CA ALA A 260 19.38 1.98 -3.69
C ALA A 260 20.22 2.70 -4.76
N PRO A 261 20.93 3.77 -4.41
CA PRO A 261 21.81 4.46 -5.36
C PRO A 261 22.93 3.52 -5.85
N PRO A 262 23.39 3.69 -7.10
CA PRO A 262 24.52 2.93 -7.62
C PRO A 262 25.81 3.44 -6.97
N ASN A 263 26.28 2.79 -5.87
CA ASN A 263 27.66 2.64 -5.32
C ASN A 263 27.55 2.12 -3.86
N GLU A 264 28.33 1.18 -3.32
CA GLU A 264 29.65 0.63 -3.70
C GLU A 264 29.63 -0.89 -3.88
N SER A 265 30.57 -1.39 -4.69
CA SER A 265 31.06 -2.76 -4.60
C SER A 265 31.70 -3.00 -3.24
N GLY A 266 30.89 -3.32 -2.24
CA GLY A 266 31.32 -3.91 -0.98
C GLY A 266 30.48 -5.16 -0.80
N THR A 267 31.11 -6.32 -0.68
CA THR A 267 30.52 -7.54 -0.14
C THR A 267 29.38 -7.22 0.81
N ALA A 268 28.17 -7.69 0.48
CA ALA A 268 27.06 -7.73 1.41
C ALA A 268 27.56 -8.47 2.66
N THR A 269 28.00 -7.70 3.65
CA THR A 269 28.32 -8.25 4.95
C THR A 269 26.95 -8.29 5.62
N ASP A 270 26.50 -9.52 5.84
CA ASP A 270 25.27 -9.91 6.50
C ASP A 270 25.26 -9.42 7.95
N ALA A 271 25.15 -8.09 8.13
CA ALA A 271 25.05 -7.44 9.41
C ALA A 271 23.90 -6.42 9.32
N PRO A 272 22.88 -6.53 10.19
CA PRO A 272 21.82 -5.53 10.23
C PRO A 272 22.41 -4.16 10.52
N LEU A 273 21.92 -3.13 9.82
CA LEU A 273 22.27 -1.75 10.11
C LEU A 273 21.67 -1.37 11.47
N VAL A 274 22.43 -1.60 12.54
CA VAL A 274 22.08 -1.16 13.89
C VAL A 274 22.36 0.34 13.96
N VAL A 275 21.32 1.16 13.78
CA VAL A 275 21.39 2.59 14.15
C VAL A 275 21.14 2.68 15.66
N THR A 276 22.13 2.34 16.46
CA THR A 276 22.16 2.83 17.85
C THR A 276 22.45 4.32 17.81
N PRO A 277 21.67 5.18 18.49
CA PRO A 277 22.05 6.58 18.64
C PRO A 277 23.45 6.62 19.24
N SER A 278 24.37 7.34 18.60
CA SER A 278 25.68 7.61 19.18
C SER A 278 25.45 8.27 20.55
N PRO A 279 26.12 7.81 21.61
CA PRO A 279 26.05 8.51 22.89
C PRO A 279 26.49 9.95 22.64
N THR A 280 25.60 10.90 22.92
CA THR A 280 25.97 12.30 23.01
C THR A 280 27.08 12.41 24.04
N ASP A 281 28.25 12.93 23.64
CA ASP A 281 29.34 13.19 24.58
C ASP A 281 28.77 13.95 25.79
N PRO A 282 29.02 13.50 27.03
CA PRO A 282 28.64 14.28 28.19
C PRO A 282 29.28 15.66 28.07
N PRO A 283 28.59 16.74 28.48
CA PRO A 283 29.11 18.09 28.35
C PRO A 283 30.49 18.16 28.98
N THR A 284 31.48 18.61 28.20
CA THR A 284 32.82 18.91 28.69
C THR A 284 32.67 19.91 29.84
N ALA A 285 32.90 19.43 31.07
CA ALA A 285 32.94 20.30 32.22
C ALA A 285 34.08 21.31 32.02
N ALA A 286 33.73 22.59 31.99
CA ALA A 286 34.70 23.67 32.04
C ALA A 286 35.55 23.51 33.31
N PRO A 287 36.88 23.70 33.25
CA PRO A 287 37.72 23.59 34.43
C PRO A 287 37.39 24.73 35.40
N THR A 288 36.84 24.37 36.57
CA THR A 288 36.73 25.25 37.73
C THR A 288 38.13 25.54 38.27
N PRO A 289 38.50 26.81 38.54
CA PRO A 289 39.76 27.14 39.19
C PRO A 289 39.82 26.53 40.60
N ALA A 290 40.95 25.91 40.92
CA ALA A 290 41.22 25.36 42.23
C ALA A 290 41.49 26.48 43.24
N ASP A 291 40.72 26.50 44.33
CA ASP A 291 41.12 27.10 45.61
C ASP A 291 40.33 26.46 46.77
N GLY A 292 41.05 25.94 47.75
CA GLY A 292 40.55 25.79 49.13
C GLY A 292 40.21 24.37 49.62
N PRO A 293 40.65 23.98 50.83
CA PRO A 293 40.76 22.59 51.26
C PRO A 293 39.44 21.92 51.69
N SER A 294 39.40 20.60 51.47
CA SER A 294 38.37 19.67 51.91
C SER A 294 38.06 19.72 53.41
N PRO A 295 36.78 19.69 53.81
CA PRO A 295 36.37 19.11 55.07
C PRO A 295 35.92 17.65 54.88
N THR A 296 36.46 16.79 55.75
CA THR A 296 36.05 15.41 56.01
C THR A 296 34.75 15.37 56.82
N THR A 297 33.79 14.52 56.42
CA THR A 297 32.72 13.82 57.21
C THR A 297 31.56 13.47 56.24
N ASP A 298 30.68 12.48 56.39
CA ASP A 298 30.50 11.21 57.12
C ASP A 298 29.16 10.66 56.51
N PRO A 299 28.88 9.35 56.39
CA PRO A 299 27.77 8.87 55.57
C PRO A 299 26.50 8.67 56.40
N THR A 300 25.43 9.48 56.23
CA THR A 300 24.05 9.14 56.65
C THR A 300 22.98 10.01 55.97
N ALA A 301 22.05 9.35 55.24
CA ALA A 301 20.67 9.72 54.85
C ALA A 301 20.43 10.77 53.72
N PRO A 302 19.19 10.89 53.19
CA PRO A 302 18.37 9.90 52.47
C PRO A 302 18.09 10.34 51.00
N ARG A 303 17.52 9.42 50.18
CA ARG A 303 17.13 9.68 48.77
C ARG A 303 16.11 10.81 48.67
N THR A 304 16.39 11.79 47.82
CA THR A 304 15.41 12.81 47.38
C THR A 304 14.91 12.45 45.99
N GLU A 305 13.59 12.45 45.82
CA GLU A 305 12.88 12.31 44.55
C GLU A 305 13.22 13.49 43.62
N THR A 306 13.61 13.19 42.39
CA THR A 306 13.77 14.21 41.35
C THR A 306 12.52 14.22 40.47
N THR A 307 11.73 15.28 40.59
CA THR A 307 10.66 15.66 39.67
C THR A 307 11.28 16.15 38.36
N ALA A 308 11.03 15.42 37.27
CA ALA A 308 11.41 15.85 35.93
C ALA A 308 10.36 16.86 35.42
N THR A 309 10.75 18.13 35.36
CA THR A 309 9.99 19.18 34.66
C THR A 309 10.59 19.33 33.27
N GLY A 310 9.99 18.65 32.29
CA GLY A 310 10.33 18.75 30.88
C GLY A 310 9.35 19.67 30.13
N PRO A 311 9.82 20.49 29.18
CA PRO A 311 8.98 21.41 28.40
C PRO A 311 8.30 20.70 27.22
N GLY A 312 7.02 21.02 26.99
CA GLY A 312 6.17 20.48 25.92
C GLY A 312 5.41 19.25 26.42
N PHE A 313 4.08 19.29 26.58
CA PHE A 313 3.11 19.55 25.52
C PHE A 313 1.99 20.47 26.03
N GLY A 314 1.81 21.58 25.31
CA GLY A 314 0.70 22.50 25.51
C GLY A 314 -0.64 21.85 25.18
N THR A 315 -1.60 22.14 26.05
CA THR A 315 -3.02 21.86 25.91
C THR A 315 -3.61 22.55 24.68
N ALA A 316 -4.35 21.80 23.86
CA ALA A 316 -5.27 22.37 22.88
C ALA A 316 -6.60 21.60 22.92
N MET A 317 -7.41 21.93 23.93
CA MET A 317 -8.85 21.68 23.96
C MET A 317 -9.51 22.88 23.28
N THR A 318 -10.21 22.70 22.16
CA THR A 318 -11.35 23.57 21.81
C THR A 318 -12.37 22.84 20.95
N ALA A 319 -13.62 22.94 21.40
CA ALA A 319 -14.82 22.35 20.83
C ALA A 319 -15.34 23.12 19.61
N LEU A 320 -16.08 22.43 18.73
CA LEU A 320 -17.18 23.06 17.99
C LEU A 320 -18.29 22.04 17.72
N ALA A 321 -19.40 22.21 18.44
CA ALA A 321 -20.71 21.67 18.10
C ALA A 321 -21.48 22.74 17.31
N VAL A 322 -22.30 22.31 16.32
CA VAL A 322 -23.59 22.87 15.86
C VAL A 322 -23.81 22.46 14.40
N ALA A 323 -24.77 21.56 14.15
CA ALA A 323 -25.70 21.59 13.02
C ALA A 323 -26.66 20.38 13.07
N VAL A 324 -27.62 20.42 14.01
CA VAL A 324 -28.90 19.71 13.88
C VAL A 324 -29.97 20.77 13.92
N LEU A 325 -30.52 21.11 12.75
CA LEU A 325 -31.86 21.67 12.56
C LEU A 325 -32.09 21.83 11.05
N VAL A 326 -33.31 21.52 10.61
CA VAL A 326 -33.80 21.48 9.22
C VAL A 326 -33.62 20.14 8.49
N LEU A 327 -34.37 19.12 8.93
CA LEU A 327 -35.08 18.20 8.01
C LEU A 327 -36.22 17.40 8.67
N ALA A 328 -36.78 17.90 9.78
CA ALA A 328 -38.03 17.40 10.37
C ALA A 328 -39.20 18.32 10.00
N ALA A 329 -39.53 18.43 8.71
CA ALA A 329 -40.76 19.08 8.25
C ALA A 329 -41.15 18.60 6.83
N ARG A 330 -41.42 17.30 6.66
CA ARG A 330 -42.26 16.78 5.57
C ARG A 330 -42.76 15.36 5.87
N ARG A 331 -43.53 15.24 6.95
CA ARG A 331 -44.58 14.22 7.06
C ARG A 331 -45.92 14.94 7.12
N ARG A 332 -46.69 14.87 6.04
CA ARG A 332 -48.15 14.83 6.10
C ARG A 332 -48.62 13.65 5.25
N PRO A 333 -49.44 12.76 5.80
CA PRO A 333 -50.20 11.78 5.04
C PRO A 333 -51.46 12.46 4.45
N ASN A 334 -51.90 12.01 3.27
CA ASN A 334 -53.27 12.20 2.82
C ASN A 334 -53.83 10.82 2.47
N GLU A 335 -55.10 10.67 2.85
CA GLU A 335 -56.06 9.62 2.48
C GLU A 335 -56.25 9.49 0.97
#